data_AF-A0A564G6P5-F1
#
_entry.id   AF-A0A564G6P5-F1
#
_cell.length_a   1.000
_cell.length_b   1.000
_cell.length_c   1.000
_cell.angle_alpha   90.00
_cell.angle_beta   90.00
_cell.angle_gamma   90.00
#
_symmetry.space_group_name_H-M   'P 1'
#
loop_
_entity.id
_entity.type
_entity.pdbx_description
1 polymer ?
#
loop_
_entity_poly.entity_id
_entity_poly.type
_entity_poly.pdbx_seq_one_letter_code
_entity_poly.pdbx_strand_id
1 'polypeptide(L)'
;MPGDPQKARQHRKLEQPKKAASRSKLLASSKLSDAKIREVIRCYAFARSPAEAIARTGLSHVTIYRLYGLIRQRLAFFDVLISKEKFVDFINEGEEENGLRFKWEEFERFIQQAVGNHRGIKPHNRALYVSEAIYRFEGHHSPQQLYRLIMMTIRAGGPLNRAPAFGASWPLTMEIIRLNMLRARAVLRRGGVQSELAWLLPALNAFEERAGRPI
;
A
#
# COMPACT_ATOMS: atom_id res chain seq x y z
N MET A 1 -50.15 1.84 -44.56
CA MET A 1 -50.41 2.85 -43.51
C MET A 1 -49.09 3.22 -42.85
N PRO A 2 -48.71 4.51 -42.84
CA PRO A 2 -47.47 4.96 -42.23
C PRO A 2 -47.61 5.00 -40.70
N GLY A 3 -46.69 4.34 -40.00
CA GLY A 3 -46.65 4.32 -38.53
C GLY A 3 -46.22 5.66 -37.96
N ASP A 4 -46.97 6.12 -36.97
CA ASP A 4 -46.89 7.43 -36.33
C ASP A 4 -45.51 7.68 -35.68
N PRO A 5 -44.69 8.65 -36.16
CA PRO A 5 -43.32 8.88 -35.66
C PRO A 5 -43.28 9.49 -34.25
N GLN A 6 -44.42 9.80 -33.64
CA GLN A 6 -44.50 10.41 -32.31
C GLN A 6 -44.42 9.39 -31.15
N LYS A 7 -44.67 8.10 -31.37
CA LYS A 7 -44.58 7.07 -30.29
C LYS A 7 -43.16 6.61 -29.98
N ALA A 8 -42.17 6.86 -30.85
CA ALA A 8 -40.78 6.46 -30.62
C ALA A 8 -40.00 7.40 -29.68
N ARG A 9 -40.52 8.60 -29.37
CA ARG A 9 -39.81 9.60 -28.54
C ARG A 9 -40.09 9.52 -27.04
N GLN A 10 -41.08 8.73 -26.58
CA GLN A 10 -41.44 8.68 -25.15
C GLN A 10 -40.68 7.63 -24.32
N HIS A 11 -39.94 6.71 -24.94
CA HIS A 11 -39.17 5.67 -24.23
C HIS A 11 -37.65 5.94 -24.13
N ARG A 12 -37.21 7.18 -24.34
CA ARG A 12 -35.80 7.60 -24.11
C ARG A 12 -35.68 8.63 -22.99
N LYS A 13 -36.34 8.39 -21.85
CA LYS A 13 -35.69 8.77 -20.58
C LYS A 13 -34.54 7.78 -20.39
N LEU A 14 -33.42 8.09 -21.01
CA LEU A 14 -32.11 7.61 -20.58
C LEU A 14 -32.00 8.04 -19.12
N GLU A 15 -32.35 7.14 -18.21
CA GLU A 15 -31.86 7.17 -16.85
C GLU A 15 -30.34 7.12 -16.97
N GLN A 16 -29.73 8.30 -17.08
CA GLN A 16 -28.31 8.44 -16.82
C GLN A 16 -28.10 7.82 -15.44
N PRO A 17 -27.29 6.76 -15.29
CA PRO A 17 -26.97 6.30 -13.96
C PRO A 17 -26.24 7.45 -13.28
N LYS A 18 -26.93 8.14 -12.36
CA LYS A 18 -26.32 8.97 -11.33
C LYS A 18 -25.51 8.06 -10.41
N LYS A 19 -24.45 7.44 -10.92
CA LYS A 19 -23.31 7.01 -10.11
C LYS A 19 -22.51 8.26 -9.83
N ALA A 20 -23.03 9.11 -8.94
CA ALA A 20 -22.13 9.92 -8.12
C ALA A 20 -21.16 8.90 -7.52
N ALA A 21 -19.88 8.97 -7.91
CA ALA A 21 -18.84 8.09 -7.39
C ALA A 21 -18.83 8.30 -5.87
N SER A 22 -19.57 7.45 -5.14
CA SER A 22 -19.65 7.55 -3.69
C SER A 22 -18.22 7.40 -3.21
N ARG A 23 -17.66 8.47 -2.62
CA ARG A 23 -16.31 8.43 -2.03
C ARG A 23 -16.23 7.14 -1.23
N SER A 24 -15.35 6.22 -1.62
CA SER A 24 -15.27 4.90 -0.99
C SER A 24 -15.00 5.14 0.49
N LYS A 25 -15.92 4.75 1.36
CA LYS A 25 -15.75 4.90 2.80
C LYS A 25 -14.48 4.16 3.23
N LEU A 26 -13.68 4.75 4.12
CA LEU A 26 -12.45 4.11 4.60
C LEU A 26 -12.75 2.95 5.57
N LEU A 27 -13.92 3.03 6.24
CA LEU A 27 -14.52 1.95 7.02
C LEU A 27 -15.98 1.77 6.58
N ALA A 28 -16.44 0.53 6.45
CA ALA A 28 -17.74 0.23 5.86
C ALA A 28 -18.93 0.70 6.71
N SER A 29 -18.78 0.62 8.03
CA SER A 29 -19.76 1.06 9.02
C SER A 29 -18.98 1.52 10.25
N SER A 30 -18.86 2.83 10.42
CA SER A 30 -18.15 3.42 11.53
C SER A 30 -18.80 4.74 11.91
N LYS A 31 -18.90 4.99 13.22
CA LYS A 31 -19.23 6.32 13.76
C LYS A 31 -18.04 7.30 13.61
N LEU A 32 -16.87 6.81 13.21
CA LEU A 32 -15.68 7.62 12.99
C LEU A 32 -15.76 8.33 11.63
N SER A 33 -15.38 9.59 11.60
CA SER A 33 -15.26 10.34 10.35
C SER A 33 -14.07 9.88 9.52
N ASP A 34 -14.21 9.92 8.19
CA ASP A 34 -13.11 9.63 7.26
C ASP A 34 -11.89 10.53 7.50
N ALA A 35 -12.10 11.78 7.95
CA ALA A 35 -11.02 12.70 8.29
C ALA A 35 -10.15 12.15 9.43
N LYS A 36 -10.76 11.63 10.51
CA LYS A 36 -10.02 11.00 11.61
C LYS A 36 -9.28 9.75 11.15
N ILE A 37 -9.91 8.93 10.32
CA ILE A 37 -9.28 7.70 9.80
C ILE A 37 -8.06 8.05 8.92
N ARG A 38 -8.16 9.08 8.07
CA ARG A 38 -7.01 9.58 7.29
C ARG A 38 -5.88 10.07 8.17
N GLU A 39 -6.19 10.75 9.27
CA GLU A 39 -5.15 11.18 10.23
C GLU A 39 -4.48 9.99 10.93
N VAL A 40 -5.22 8.94 11.27
CA VAL A 40 -4.62 7.69 11.79
C VAL A 40 -3.72 7.03 10.75
N ILE A 41 -4.15 6.95 9.49
CA ILE A 41 -3.34 6.41 8.40
C ILE A 41 -2.07 7.24 8.20
N ARG A 42 -2.16 8.56 8.31
CA ARG A 42 -1.01 9.47 8.28
C ARG A 42 -0.07 9.20 9.46
N CYS A 43 -0.58 9.11 10.69
CA CYS A 43 0.23 8.78 11.85
C CYS A 43 0.98 7.44 11.66
N TYR A 44 0.27 6.42 11.19
CA TYR A 44 0.86 5.11 10.88
C TYR A 44 1.97 5.23 9.83
N ALA A 45 1.70 5.90 8.71
CA ALA A 45 2.66 6.02 7.61
C ALA A 45 3.96 6.72 8.04
N PHE A 46 3.86 7.70 8.95
CA PHE A 46 4.97 8.45 9.53
C PHE A 46 5.62 7.77 10.75
N ALA A 47 5.33 6.48 10.99
CA ALA A 47 5.87 5.71 12.12
C ALA A 47 5.63 6.38 13.49
N ARG A 48 4.51 7.11 13.62
CA ARG A 48 4.13 7.77 14.86
C ARG A 48 3.66 6.75 15.88
N SER A 49 4.07 6.95 17.13
CA SER A 49 3.65 6.08 18.23
C SER A 49 2.12 6.09 18.39
N PRO A 50 1.51 5.02 18.91
CA PRO A 50 0.08 5.03 19.21
C PRO A 50 -0.34 6.18 20.13
N ALA A 51 0.51 6.59 21.08
CA ALA A 51 0.26 7.72 21.96
C ALA A 51 0.12 9.04 21.19
N GLU A 52 1.01 9.29 20.22
CA GLU A 52 0.92 10.47 19.35
C GLU A 52 -0.34 10.44 18.47
N ALA A 53 -0.70 9.27 17.94
CA ALA A 53 -1.91 9.11 17.14
C ALA A 53 -3.18 9.37 17.97
N ILE A 54 -3.21 8.92 19.24
CA ILE A 54 -4.29 9.21 20.18
C ILE A 54 -4.41 10.72 20.38
N ALA A 55 -3.30 11.40 20.71
CA ALA A 55 -3.28 12.85 20.94
C ALA A 55 -3.79 13.65 19.73
N ARG A 56 -3.43 13.24 18.51
CA ARG A 56 -3.82 13.93 17.26
C ARG A 56 -5.29 13.72 16.87
N THR A 57 -5.87 12.58 17.21
CA THR A 57 -7.19 12.18 16.69
C THR A 57 -8.29 12.19 17.75
N GLY A 58 -7.91 12.20 19.03
CA GLY A 58 -8.81 12.03 20.17
C GLY A 58 -9.50 10.67 20.19
N LEU A 59 -8.95 9.66 19.52
CA LEU A 59 -9.50 8.30 19.51
C LEU A 59 -8.95 7.49 20.69
N SER A 60 -9.74 6.52 21.16
CA SER A 60 -9.29 5.62 22.22
C SER A 60 -8.07 4.81 21.79
N HIS A 61 -7.25 4.41 22.76
CA HIS A 61 -6.13 3.49 22.56
C HIS A 61 -6.56 2.23 21.80
N VAL A 62 -7.64 1.57 22.21
CA VAL A 62 -8.16 0.36 21.57
C VAL A 62 -8.48 0.59 20.09
N THR A 63 -9.07 1.75 19.77
CA THR A 63 -9.39 2.11 18.38
C THR A 63 -8.14 2.29 17.53
N ILE A 64 -7.11 2.99 18.05
CA ILE A 64 -5.86 3.20 17.32
C ILE A 64 -5.15 1.88 17.04
N TYR A 65 -5.00 1.01 18.04
CA TYR A 65 -4.38 -0.29 17.87
C TYR A 65 -5.13 -1.16 16.86
N ARG A 66 -6.47 -1.14 16.92
CA ARG A 66 -7.31 -1.85 15.94
C ARG A 66 -7.09 -1.32 14.53
N LEU A 67 -7.07 0.00 14.33
CA LEU A 67 -6.84 0.60 13.01
C LEU A 67 -5.45 0.30 12.46
N TYR A 68 -4.41 0.36 13.30
CA TYR A 68 -3.05 -0.04 12.90
C TYR A 68 -3.00 -1.51 12.50
N GLY A 69 -3.68 -2.39 13.23
CA GLY A 69 -3.82 -3.80 12.86
C GLY A 69 -4.50 -4.00 11.51
N LEU A 70 -5.61 -3.30 11.25
CA LEU A 70 -6.31 -3.37 9.96
C LEU A 70 -5.45 -2.85 8.80
N ILE A 71 -4.64 -1.81 9.03
CA ILE A 71 -3.71 -1.29 8.02
C ILE A 71 -2.65 -2.35 7.71
N ARG A 72 -2.02 -2.97 8.72
CA ARG A 72 -1.03 -4.04 8.50
C ARG A 72 -1.62 -5.21 7.71
N GLN A 73 -2.80 -5.68 8.12
CA GLN A 73 -3.50 -6.76 7.41
C GLN A 73 -3.77 -6.40 5.96
N ARG A 74 -4.19 -5.15 5.71
CA ARG A 74 -4.45 -4.66 4.36
C ARG A 74 -3.18 -4.65 3.51
N LEU A 75 -2.09 -4.10 4.05
CA LEU A 75 -0.84 -4.00 3.32
C LEU A 75 -0.21 -5.37 3.06
N ALA A 76 -0.29 -6.29 4.03
CA ALA A 76 0.19 -7.67 3.87
C ALA A 76 -0.63 -8.44 2.83
N PHE A 77 -1.97 -8.28 2.81
CA PHE A 77 -2.82 -8.93 1.80
C PHE A 77 -2.43 -8.57 0.37
N PHE A 78 -1.97 -7.33 0.17
CA PHE A 78 -1.55 -6.83 -1.14
C PHE A 78 -0.03 -6.95 -1.38
N ASP A 79 0.67 -7.76 -0.59
CA ASP A 79 2.12 -7.97 -0.64
C ASP A 79 2.95 -6.66 -0.59
N VAL A 80 2.38 -5.57 -0.05
CA VAL A 80 3.16 -4.34 0.25
C VAL A 80 4.08 -4.58 1.44
N LEU A 81 3.59 -5.34 2.43
CA LEU A 81 4.40 -5.88 3.51
C LEU A 81 4.71 -7.33 3.18
N ILE A 82 5.96 -7.61 2.82
CA ILE A 82 6.43 -8.96 2.49
C ILE A 82 6.61 -9.82 3.75
N SER A 83 6.43 -11.13 3.62
CA SER A 83 6.72 -12.05 4.72
C SER A 83 8.23 -12.17 4.97
N LYS A 84 8.61 -12.65 6.15
CA LYS A 84 10.03 -12.84 6.49
C LYS A 84 10.68 -13.85 5.56
N GLU A 85 9.97 -14.93 5.26
CA GLU A 85 10.43 -16.01 4.39
C GLU A 85 10.76 -15.46 2.99
N LYS A 86 9.78 -14.80 2.34
CA LYS A 86 9.98 -14.16 1.03
C LYS A 86 11.13 -13.14 1.03
N PHE A 87 11.30 -12.39 2.12
CA PHE A 87 12.41 -11.45 2.25
C PHE A 87 13.76 -12.16 2.31
N VAL A 88 13.86 -13.21 3.12
CA VAL A 88 15.09 -13.99 3.27
C VAL A 88 15.47 -14.64 1.94
N ASP A 89 14.50 -15.24 1.25
CA ASP A 89 14.70 -15.85 -0.06
C ASP A 89 15.27 -14.82 -1.05
N PHE A 90 14.63 -13.64 -1.15
CA PHE A 90 15.07 -12.56 -2.04
C PHE A 90 16.49 -12.07 -1.74
N ILE A 91 16.85 -11.95 -0.45
CA ILE A 91 18.20 -11.53 -0.06
C ILE A 91 19.22 -12.60 -0.42
N ASN A 92 18.96 -13.87 -0.08
CA ASN A 92 19.87 -14.97 -0.38
C ASN A 92 20.13 -15.11 -1.88
N GLU A 93 19.08 -15.04 -2.71
CA GLU A 93 19.20 -15.01 -4.18
C GLU A 93 20.13 -13.86 -4.61
N GLY A 94 19.94 -12.66 -4.05
CA GLY A 94 20.80 -11.51 -4.31
C GLY A 94 22.26 -11.68 -3.85
N GLU A 95 22.50 -12.34 -2.70
CA GLU A 95 23.85 -12.64 -2.22
C GLU A 95 24.57 -13.66 -3.12
N GLU A 96 23.84 -14.68 -3.59
CA GLU A 96 24.34 -15.71 -4.51
C GLU A 96 24.70 -15.13 -5.88
N GLU A 97 23.83 -14.26 -6.43
CA GLU A 97 24.03 -13.65 -7.75
C GLU A 97 25.09 -12.54 -7.75
N ASN A 98 25.13 -11.71 -6.70
CA ASN A 98 25.93 -10.47 -6.70
C ASN A 98 27.13 -10.49 -5.74
N GLY A 99 27.28 -11.54 -4.93
CA GLY A 99 28.34 -11.66 -3.92
C GLY A 99 28.27 -10.59 -2.81
N LEU A 100 27.18 -9.84 -2.73
CA LEU A 100 26.96 -8.79 -1.73
C LEU A 100 26.51 -9.45 -0.43
N ARG A 101 27.32 -9.31 0.64
CA ARG A 101 26.96 -9.87 1.95
C ARG A 101 25.93 -9.00 2.68
N PHE A 102 24.76 -9.56 2.94
CA PHE A 102 23.73 -8.95 3.75
C PHE A 102 24.09 -9.03 5.24
N LYS A 103 23.77 -7.97 5.97
CA LYS A 103 24.11 -7.85 7.39
C LYS A 103 23.04 -8.48 8.28
N TRP A 104 22.97 -9.80 8.28
CA TRP A 104 21.97 -10.59 9.00
C TRP A 104 21.86 -10.26 10.49
N GLU A 105 22.99 -10.04 11.18
CA GLU A 105 22.99 -9.71 12.61
C GLU A 105 22.36 -8.35 12.92
N GLU A 106 22.60 -7.33 12.08
CA GLU A 106 21.99 -6.01 12.23
C GLU A 106 20.47 -6.09 12.00
N PHE A 107 20.07 -6.87 10.99
CA PHE A 107 18.66 -7.12 10.66
C PHE A 107 17.93 -7.83 11.81
N GLU A 108 18.43 -8.95 12.33
CA GLU A 108 17.78 -9.69 13.42
C GLU A 108 17.67 -8.83 14.69
N ARG A 109 18.72 -8.06 15.01
CA ARG A 109 18.68 -7.10 16.14
C ARG A 109 17.59 -6.05 15.95
N PHE A 110 17.46 -5.50 14.74
CA PHE A 110 16.40 -4.54 14.42
C PHE A 110 15.01 -5.16 14.60
N ILE A 111 14.77 -6.36 14.05
CA ILE A 111 13.48 -7.06 14.19
C ILE A 111 13.16 -7.33 15.66
N GLN A 112 14.15 -7.79 16.45
CA GLN A 112 13.97 -8.03 17.87
C GLN A 112 13.60 -6.75 18.63
N GLN A 113 14.24 -5.62 18.33
CA GLN A 113 13.92 -4.33 18.95
C GLN A 113 12.53 -3.82 18.55
N ALA A 114 12.17 -3.93 17.27
CA ALA A 114 10.91 -3.43 16.73
C ALA A 114 9.70 -4.28 17.17
N VAL A 115 9.87 -5.59 17.28
CA VAL A 115 8.79 -6.57 17.54
C VAL A 115 8.85 -7.13 18.94
N GLY A 116 10.04 -7.48 19.45
CA GLY A 116 10.22 -8.22 20.71
C GLY A 116 9.68 -7.50 21.95
N ASN A 117 9.69 -6.17 21.95
CA ASN A 117 9.28 -5.36 23.11
C ASN A 117 7.88 -4.74 22.98
N HIS A 118 7.14 -5.03 21.91
CA HIS A 118 5.91 -4.31 21.64
C HIS A 118 4.72 -4.92 22.39
N ARG A 119 4.14 -4.16 23.33
CA ARG A 119 2.94 -4.57 24.07
C ARG A 119 1.78 -4.83 23.10
N GLY A 120 1.16 -6.02 23.20
CA GLY A 120 0.00 -6.41 22.39
C GLY A 120 0.30 -7.31 21.18
N ILE A 121 1.56 -7.68 20.95
CA ILE A 121 1.90 -8.72 19.96
C ILE A 121 1.57 -10.10 20.54
N LYS A 122 0.86 -10.89 19.73
CA LYS A 122 0.44 -12.26 20.01
C LYS A 122 0.94 -13.18 18.89
N PRO A 123 1.08 -14.50 19.11
CA PRO A 123 1.58 -15.41 18.08
C PRO A 123 0.90 -15.27 16.72
N HIS A 124 -0.44 -15.16 16.69
CA HIS A 124 -1.22 -15.06 15.45
C HIS A 124 -1.08 -13.73 14.69
N ASN A 125 -0.58 -12.65 15.32
CA ASN A 125 -0.42 -11.36 14.64
C ASN A 125 1.06 -10.97 14.48
N ARG A 126 1.99 -11.70 15.11
CA ARG A 126 3.43 -11.43 15.09
C ARG A 126 3.98 -11.30 13.68
N ALA A 127 3.56 -12.16 12.75
CA ALA A 127 3.99 -12.12 11.36
C ALA A 127 3.78 -10.74 10.71
N LEU A 128 2.64 -10.09 10.96
CA LEU A 128 2.34 -8.76 10.42
C LEU A 128 3.26 -7.66 10.97
N TYR A 129 3.67 -7.78 12.23
CA TYR A 129 4.61 -6.85 12.84
C TYR A 129 6.03 -7.06 12.31
N VAL A 130 6.44 -8.31 12.10
CA VAL A 130 7.72 -8.64 11.47
C VAL A 130 7.76 -8.10 10.05
N SER A 131 6.71 -8.32 9.25
CA SER A 131 6.62 -7.78 7.88
C SER A 131 6.64 -6.26 7.83
N GLU A 132 5.99 -5.57 8.77
CA GLU A 132 6.15 -4.11 8.90
C GLU A 132 7.59 -3.73 9.24
N ALA A 133 8.22 -4.41 10.20
CA ALA A 133 9.59 -4.11 10.59
C ALA A 133 10.56 -4.30 9.42
N ILE A 134 10.45 -5.39 8.65
CA ILE A 134 11.21 -5.61 7.42
C ILE A 134 11.05 -4.43 6.46
N TYR A 135 9.81 -4.06 6.17
CA TYR A 135 9.51 -2.94 5.27
C TYR A 135 10.15 -1.61 5.73
N ARG A 136 10.21 -1.38 7.05
CA ARG A 136 10.83 -0.17 7.64
C ARG A 136 12.35 -0.25 7.60
N PHE A 137 12.93 -1.41 7.87
CA PHE A 137 14.38 -1.65 7.85
C PHE A 137 14.96 -1.32 6.47
N GLU A 138 14.33 -1.82 5.42
CA GLU A 138 14.73 -1.63 4.03
C GLU A 138 14.59 -0.19 3.52
N GLY A 139 13.86 0.66 4.26
CA GLY A 139 13.63 2.05 3.90
C GLY A 139 12.94 2.22 2.54
N HIS A 140 12.11 1.25 2.11
CA HIS A 140 11.59 1.19 0.74
C HIS A 140 10.85 2.46 0.29
N HIS A 141 10.19 3.15 1.22
CA HIS A 141 9.30 4.25 0.89
C HIS A 141 9.30 5.38 1.93
N SER A 142 9.19 6.62 1.45
CA SER A 142 8.91 7.77 2.30
C SER A 142 7.54 7.61 2.99
N PRO A 143 7.33 8.27 4.14
CA PRO A 143 6.02 8.28 4.80
C PRO A 143 4.86 8.68 3.89
N GLN A 144 5.08 9.61 2.97
CA GLN A 144 4.07 10.05 2.00
C GLN A 144 3.74 8.95 0.98
N GLN A 145 4.74 8.20 0.53
CA GLN A 145 4.55 7.05 -0.37
C GLN A 145 3.77 5.94 0.33
N LEU A 146 4.12 5.60 1.58
CA LEU A 146 3.37 4.62 2.37
C LEU A 146 1.92 5.05 2.60
N TYR A 147 1.68 6.33 2.92
CA TYR A 147 0.30 6.87 3.03
C TYR A 147 -0.48 6.64 1.73
N ARG A 148 0.11 6.95 0.57
CA ARG A 148 -0.52 6.76 -0.73
C ARG A 148 -0.80 5.28 -1.01
N LEU A 149 0.14 4.39 -0.71
CA LEU A 149 -0.04 2.94 -0.86
C LEU A 149 -1.22 2.44 -0.01
N ILE A 150 -1.31 2.85 1.26
CA ILE A 150 -2.45 2.49 2.12
C ILE A 150 -3.76 2.96 1.50
N MET A 151 -3.84 4.21 1.05
CA MET A 151 -5.06 4.73 0.41
C MET A 151 -5.42 3.97 -0.87
N MET A 152 -4.44 3.54 -1.66
CA MET A 152 -4.65 2.74 -2.87
C MET A 152 -5.14 1.33 -2.55
N THR A 153 -4.59 0.69 -1.52
CA THR A 153 -5.07 -0.64 -1.08
C THR A 153 -6.52 -0.61 -0.60
N ILE A 154 -6.95 0.49 0.04
CA ILE A 154 -8.35 0.69 0.44
C ILE A 154 -9.24 0.95 -0.78
N ARG A 155 -8.75 1.70 -1.76
CA ARG A 155 -9.51 1.93 -3.01
C ARG A 155 -9.69 0.65 -3.82
N ALA A 156 -8.66 -0.18 -3.87
CA ALA A 156 -8.66 -1.48 -4.54
C ALA A 156 -9.52 -2.51 -3.78
N GLY A 157 -9.17 -2.80 -2.53
CA GLY A 157 -9.78 -3.87 -1.75
C GLY A 157 -11.02 -3.46 -0.96
N GLY A 158 -11.46 -2.21 -1.05
CA GLY A 158 -12.56 -1.67 -0.24
C GLY A 158 -12.16 -1.31 1.20
N PRO A 159 -13.15 -1.04 2.07
CA PRO A 159 -12.92 -0.49 3.41
C PRO A 159 -12.04 -1.37 4.30
N LEU A 160 -11.22 -0.75 5.17
CA LEU A 160 -10.21 -1.45 5.98
C LEU A 160 -10.75 -2.62 6.80
N ASN A 161 -11.96 -2.50 7.33
CA ASN A 161 -12.62 -3.49 8.19
C ASN A 161 -13.45 -4.55 7.45
N ARG A 162 -13.31 -4.67 6.13
CA ARG A 162 -13.91 -5.76 5.34
C ARG A 162 -12.83 -6.59 4.67
N ALA A 163 -13.13 -7.85 4.39
CA ALA A 163 -12.23 -8.67 3.56
C ALA A 163 -11.95 -7.94 2.23
N PRO A 164 -10.69 -7.90 1.76
CA PRO A 164 -10.37 -7.33 0.47
C PRO A 164 -11.09 -8.06 -0.67
N ALA A 165 -11.56 -7.33 -1.68
CA ALA A 165 -12.06 -7.95 -2.91
C ALA A 165 -10.91 -8.63 -3.66
N PHE A 166 -11.05 -9.91 -3.98
CA PHE A 166 -10.10 -10.65 -4.82
C PHE A 166 -10.06 -10.06 -6.23
N GLY A 167 -8.87 -10.01 -6.84
CA GLY A 167 -8.66 -9.49 -8.21
C GLY A 167 -8.55 -7.97 -8.35
N ALA A 168 -8.66 -7.20 -7.26
CA ALA A 168 -8.53 -5.75 -7.29
C ALA A 168 -7.08 -5.22 -7.22
N SER A 169 -6.07 -6.11 -7.33
CA SER A 169 -4.66 -5.78 -7.11
C SER A 169 -4.00 -5.03 -8.25
N TRP A 170 -4.50 -5.13 -9.49
CA TRP A 170 -3.77 -4.62 -10.67
C TRP A 170 -3.35 -3.15 -10.56
N PRO A 171 -4.24 -2.18 -10.26
CA PRO A 171 -3.82 -0.77 -10.13
C PRO A 171 -2.80 -0.53 -9.01
N LEU A 172 -2.81 -1.37 -7.98
CA LEU A 172 -1.85 -1.30 -6.89
C LEU A 172 -0.51 -1.92 -7.28
N THR A 173 -0.50 -3.08 -7.93
CA THR A 173 0.69 -3.70 -8.52
C THR A 173 1.41 -2.71 -9.42
N MET A 174 0.68 -1.99 -10.27
CA MET A 174 1.24 -0.96 -11.14
C MET A 174 1.86 0.21 -10.37
N GLU A 175 1.26 0.64 -9.27
CA GLU A 175 1.85 1.69 -8.43
C GLU A 175 3.09 1.20 -7.68
N ILE A 176 3.09 -0.03 -7.17
CA ILE A 176 4.27 -0.63 -6.52
C ILE A 176 5.42 -0.69 -7.52
N ILE A 177 5.16 -1.18 -8.74
CA ILE A 177 6.11 -1.17 -9.85
C ILE A 177 6.63 0.25 -10.10
N ARG A 178 5.74 1.24 -10.25
CA ARG A 178 6.10 2.65 -10.46
C ARG A 178 6.98 3.22 -9.34
N LEU A 179 6.70 2.89 -8.08
CA LEU A 179 7.48 3.36 -6.93
C LEU A 179 8.88 2.73 -6.91
N ASN A 180 8.97 1.42 -7.12
CA ASN A 180 10.24 0.71 -7.23
C ASN A 180 11.09 1.27 -8.40
N MET A 181 10.43 1.58 -9.51
CA MET A 181 11.04 2.21 -10.68
C MET A 181 11.58 3.62 -10.42
N LEU A 182 10.86 4.47 -9.68
CA LEU A 182 11.36 5.79 -9.27
C LEU A 182 12.60 5.68 -8.38
N ARG A 183 12.64 4.67 -7.49
CA ARG A 183 13.80 4.39 -6.65
C ARG A 183 15.00 3.95 -7.49
N ALA A 184 14.79 3.01 -8.42
CA ALA A 184 15.83 2.57 -9.35
C ALA A 184 16.42 3.76 -10.12
N ARG A 185 15.57 4.63 -10.70
CA ARG A 185 16.02 5.87 -11.38
C ARG A 185 16.81 6.81 -10.45
N ALA A 186 16.41 6.95 -9.18
CA ALA A 186 17.12 7.78 -8.22
C ALA A 186 18.50 7.21 -7.83
N VAL A 187 18.62 5.89 -7.72
CA VAL A 187 19.89 5.18 -7.49
C VAL A 187 20.82 5.33 -8.70
N LEU A 188 20.30 5.11 -9.91
CA LEU A 188 21.03 5.27 -11.18
C LEU A 188 21.57 6.71 -11.33
N ARG A 189 20.78 7.74 -11.02
CA ARG A 189 21.21 9.15 -11.09
C ARG A 189 22.29 9.53 -10.08
N ARG A 190 22.43 8.79 -8.97
CA ARG A 190 23.47 9.01 -7.96
C ARG A 190 24.81 8.36 -8.32
N GLY A 191 24.97 7.89 -9.56
CA GLY A 191 26.18 7.20 -10.01
C GLY A 191 26.27 5.75 -9.56
N GLY A 192 25.22 5.22 -8.93
CA GLY A 192 25.11 3.80 -8.60
C GLY A 192 24.60 3.03 -9.81
N VAL A 193 25.51 2.65 -10.70
CA VAL A 193 25.23 1.61 -11.70
C VAL A 193 26.16 0.45 -11.44
N GLN A 194 25.62 -0.64 -10.90
CA GLN A 194 25.87 -1.93 -11.53
C GLN A 194 24.82 -2.07 -12.64
N SER A 195 25.27 -2.54 -13.79
CA SER A 195 24.63 -2.54 -15.13
C SER A 195 23.24 -3.23 -15.23
N GLU A 196 22.72 -3.78 -14.15
CA GLU A 196 21.67 -4.79 -14.18
C GLU A 196 20.25 -4.24 -14.19
N LEU A 197 20.04 -2.94 -13.98
CA LEU A 197 18.69 -2.33 -14.06
C LEU A 197 18.50 -1.45 -15.31
N ALA A 198 19.55 -1.29 -16.14
CA ALA A 198 19.50 -0.46 -17.33
C ALA A 198 18.54 -1.02 -18.39
N TRP A 199 18.40 -2.35 -18.48
CA TRP A 199 17.48 -3.01 -19.43
C TRP A 199 16.00 -2.78 -19.11
N LEU A 200 15.66 -2.34 -17.90
CA LEU A 200 14.28 -1.99 -17.54
C LEU A 200 13.85 -0.63 -18.10
N LEU A 201 14.79 0.27 -18.48
CA LEU A 201 14.50 1.63 -18.94
C LEU A 201 13.66 1.73 -20.24
N PRO A 202 13.83 0.87 -21.25
CA PRO A 202 12.96 0.86 -22.42
C PRO A 202 11.53 0.37 -22.12
N ALA A 203 11.39 -0.70 -21.32
CA ALA A 203 10.08 -1.20 -20.87
C ALA A 203 9.34 -0.14 -20.02
N LEU A 204 10.11 0.61 -19.22
CA LEU A 204 9.70 1.78 -18.45
C LEU A 204 9.10 2.90 -19.30
N ASN A 205 9.79 3.30 -20.37
CA ASN A 205 9.35 4.40 -21.23
C ASN A 205 8.12 4.01 -22.06
N ALA A 206 8.11 2.79 -22.62
CA ALA A 206 6.96 2.24 -23.35
C ALA A 206 5.71 2.12 -22.46
N PHE A 207 5.90 1.91 -21.16
CA PHE A 207 4.84 1.87 -20.17
C PHE A 207 4.26 3.27 -19.86
N GLU A 208 5.11 4.27 -19.68
CA GLU A 208 4.70 5.67 -19.44
C GLU A 208 3.90 6.24 -20.62
N GLU A 209 4.29 5.90 -21.85
CA GLU A 209 3.56 6.26 -23.09
C GLU A 209 2.16 5.65 -23.16
N ARG A 210 1.99 4.37 -22.76
CA ARG A 210 0.68 3.69 -22.73
C ARG A 210 -0.22 4.17 -21.60
N ALA A 211 0.34 4.64 -20.49
CA ALA A 211 -0.44 5.15 -19.35
C ALA A 211 -1.01 6.57 -19.57
N GLY A 212 -0.75 7.18 -20.73
CA GLY A 212 -1.36 8.46 -21.15
C GLY A 212 -0.94 9.65 -20.29
N ARG A 213 0.26 9.62 -19.68
CA ARG A 213 0.79 10.73 -18.90
C ARG A 213 2.22 11.06 -19.31
N PRO A 214 2.44 12.12 -20.11
CA PRO A 214 3.70 12.84 -20.05
C PRO A 214 3.76 13.64 -18.73
N ILE A 215 4.96 13.88 -18.22
CA ILE A 215 5.20 14.94 -17.24
C ILE A 215 5.09 16.28 -17.97
#